data_AF-A0A239BVY5-F1
#
_entry.id   AF-A0A239BVY5-F1
#
_cell.length_a   1.000
_cell.length_b   1.000
_cell.length_c   1.000
_cell.angle_alpha   90.00
_cell.angle_beta   90.00
_cell.angle_gamma   90.00
#
_symmetry.space_group_name_H-M   'P 1'
#
loop_
_entity.id
_entity.type
_entity.pdbx_description
1 polymer ?
#
loop_
_entity_poly.entity_id
_entity_poly.type
_entity_poly.pdbx_seq_one_letter_code
_entity_poly.pdbx_strand_id
1 'polypeptide(L)' 'MPHHGSRSQDPGFLAAAHASIALISVGEHNDYGHPSATTLGLLRRLHTRIHRTDQEGDIAIVRTGASVAAVSRR' A
#
# COMPACT_ATOMS: atom_id res chain seq x y z
N MET A 1 3.81 1.95 -3.18
CA MET A 1 3.89 0.69 -3.95
C MET A 1 4.32 0.99 -5.37
N PRO A 2 5.22 0.19 -5.97
CA PRO A 2 5.57 0.34 -7.37
C PRO A 2 4.35 0.26 -8.28
N HIS A 3 4.26 1.18 -9.23
CA HIS A 3 3.23 1.22 -10.29
C HIS A 3 1.80 1.01 -9.76
N HIS A 4 1.37 1.83 -8.81
CA HIS A 4 0.00 1.81 -8.24
C HIS A 4 -0.45 0.44 -7.69
N GLY A 5 0.49 -0.48 -7.39
CA GLY A 5 0.17 -1.84 -6.97
C GLY A 5 -0.14 -2.80 -8.12
N SER A 6 0.45 -2.58 -9.29
CA SER A 6 0.34 -3.49 -10.45
C SER A 6 0.70 -4.94 -10.13
N ARG A 7 0.28 -5.90 -10.96
CA ARG A 7 0.53 -7.33 -10.75
C ARG A 7 2.01 -7.71 -10.81
N SER A 8 2.80 -7.03 -11.65
CA SER A 8 4.24 -7.26 -11.74
C SER A 8 4.95 -6.55 -10.58
N GLN A 9 5.21 -7.31 -9.53
CA GLN A 9 6.04 -6.92 -8.41
C GLN A 9 7.18 -7.92 -8.27
N ASP A 10 8.31 -7.46 -7.77
CA ASP A 10 9.37 -8.33 -7.28
C ASP A 10 9.06 -8.73 -5.82
N PRO A 11 8.71 -10.00 -5.53
CA PRO A 11 8.39 -10.42 -4.17
C PRO A 11 9.59 -10.35 -3.21
N GLY A 12 10.81 -10.57 -3.71
CA GLY A 12 12.02 -10.50 -2.91
C GLY A 12 12.30 -9.08 -2.45
N PHE A 13 12.13 -8.10 -3.34
CA PHE A 13 12.22 -6.68 -2.98
C PHE A 13 11.20 -6.29 -1.90
N LEU A 14 9.93 -6.67 -2.08
CA LEU A 14 8.88 -6.32 -1.11
C LEU A 14 9.09 -7.00 0.25
N ALA A 15 9.57 -8.24 0.27
CA ALA A 15 9.91 -8.94 1.50
C ALA A 15 11.09 -8.29 2.23
N ALA A 16 12.15 -7.94 1.49
CA ALA A 16 13.37 -7.35 2.05
C ALA A 16 13.13 -5.96 2.67
N ALA A 17 12.08 -5.25 2.26
CA ALA A 17 11.75 -3.93 2.81
C ALA A 17 11.29 -3.99 4.28
N HIS A 18 10.82 -5.14 4.78
CA HIS A 18 10.24 -5.30 6.11
C HIS A 18 9.24 -4.18 6.46
N ALA A 19 8.46 -3.75 5.47
CA ALA A 19 7.62 -2.57 5.58
C ALA A 19 6.44 -2.83 6.53
N SER A 20 6.27 -1.97 7.53
CA SER A 20 5.11 -2.00 8.44
C SER A 20 3.85 -1.41 7.79
N ILE A 21 4.01 -0.60 6.74
CA ILE A 21 2.95 0.05 5.97
C ILE A 21 3.30 0.01 4.47
N ALA A 22 2.31 -0.30 3.64
CA ALA A 22 2.34 -0.13 2.20
C ALA A 22 1.29 0.91 1.79
N LEU A 23 1.76 2.05 1.26
CA LEU A 23 0.90 3.08 0.68
C LEU A 23 0.71 2.82 -0.82
N ILE A 24 -0.54 2.83 -1.26
CA ILE A 24 -0.94 2.64 -2.65
C ILE A 24 -1.67 3.92 -3.09
N SER A 25 -0.96 4.78 -3.82
CA SER A 25 -1.62 5.85 -4.56
C SER A 25 -2.32 5.25 -5.76
N VAL A 26 -3.64 5.36 -5.82
CA VAL A 26 -4.52 4.86 -6.87
C VAL A 26 -5.82 5.68 -6.85
N GLY A 27 -6.44 5.88 -8.02
CA GLY A 27 -7.69 6.63 -8.15
C GLY A 27 -8.94 5.82 -7.83
N GLU A 28 -9.98 6.48 -7.35
CA GLU A 28 -11.32 5.90 -7.26
C GLU A 28 -11.81 5.51 -8.66
N HIS A 29 -12.42 4.32 -8.80
CA HIS A 29 -12.87 3.77 -10.09
C HIS A 29 -11.77 3.51 -11.13
N ASN A 30 -10.53 3.31 -10.69
CA ASN A 30 -9.42 2.97 -11.58
C ASN A 30 -9.67 1.65 -12.36
N ASP A 31 -9.77 1.74 -13.68
CA ASP A 31 -10.08 0.63 -14.59
C ASP A 31 -8.83 -0.13 -15.10
N TYR A 32 -7.62 0.33 -14.76
CA TYR A 32 -6.35 -0.36 -15.05
C TYR A 32 -6.20 -1.73 -14.34
N GLY A 33 -7.12 -2.08 -13.45
CA GLY A 33 -7.05 -3.30 -12.64
C GLY A 33 -6.00 -3.20 -11.52
N HIS A 34 -5.72 -2.00 -11.02
CA HIS A 34 -4.79 -1.75 -9.92
C HIS A 34 -5.51 -1.15 -8.70
N PRO A 35 -5.07 -1.45 -7.47
CA PRO A 35 -4.05 -2.45 -7.13
C PRO A 35 -4.52 -3.87 -7.44
N SER A 36 -3.62 -4.71 -7.95
CA SER A 36 -3.99 -6.07 -8.34
C SER A 36 -4.26 -6.95 -7.11
N ALA A 37 -5.19 -7.90 -7.24
CA ALA A 37 -5.47 -8.87 -6.18
C ALA A 37 -4.22 -9.68 -5.77
N THR A 38 -3.33 -9.98 -6.73
CA THR A 38 -2.05 -10.65 -6.48
C THR A 38 -1.14 -9.84 -5.57
N THR A 39 -1.01 -8.54 -5.84
CA THR A 39 -0.19 -7.62 -5.05
C THR A 39 -0.76 -7.43 -3.64
N LEU A 40 -2.08 -7.24 -3.53
CA LEU A 40 -2.75 -7.18 -2.22
C LEU A 40 -2.55 -8.47 -1.43
N GLY A 41 -2.64 -9.63 -2.08
CA GLY A 41 -2.38 -10.93 -1.46
C GLY A 41 -0.94 -11.09 -0.97
N LEU A 42 0.04 -10.61 -1.74
CA LEU A 42 1.44 -10.61 -1.35
C LEU A 42 1.68 -9.72 -0.11
N LEU A 43 1.18 -8.49 -0.10
CA LEU A 43 1.32 -7.57 1.04
C LEU A 43 0.67 -8.13 2.31
N ARG A 44 -0.48 -8.79 2.20
CA ARG A 44 -1.13 -9.47 3.34
C ARG A 44 -0.27 -10.61 3.90
N ARG A 45 0.35 -11.42 3.04
CA ARG A 45 1.27 -12.49 3.47
C ARG A 45 2.54 -11.94 4.15
N LEU A 46 2.98 -10.75 3.76
CA LEU A 46 4.10 -10.04 4.39
C LEU A 46 3.71 -9.30 5.68
N HIS A 47 2.45 -9.43 6.13
CA HIS A 47 1.91 -8.73 7.31
C HIS A 47 2.03 -7.20 7.24
N THR A 48 2.04 -6.63 6.04
CA THR A 48 2.13 -5.20 5.80
C THR A 48 0.73 -4.56 5.84
N ARG A 49 0.56 -3.49 6.63
CA ARG A 49 -0.69 -2.71 6.65
C ARG A 49 -0.86 -1.94 5.35
N ILE A 50 -2.00 -2.12 4.67
CA ILE A 50 -2.25 -1.54 3.35
C ILE A 50 -3.11 -0.30 3.51
N HIS A 51 -2.66 0.83 2.96
CA HIS A 51 -3.45 2.06 2.85
C HIS A 51 -3.60 2.47 1.39
N ARG A 52 -4.79 2.94 0.99
CA ARG A 52 -5.10 3.27 -0.41
C ARG A 52 -5.86 4.59 -0.56
N THR A 53 -5.38 5.46 -1.45
CA THR A 53 -6.00 6.78 -1.66
C THR A 53 -7.40 6.71 -2.25
N ASP A 54 -7.73 5.66 -3.01
CA ASP A 54 -9.08 5.48 -3.56
C ASP A 54 -10.13 5.13 -2.50
N GLN A 55 -9.71 4.60 -1.36
CA GLN A 55 -10.58 4.22 -0.25
C GLN A 55 -10.57 5.24 0.87
N GLU A 56 -9.42 5.87 1.11
CA GLU A 56 -9.17 6.69 2.29
C GLU A 56 -8.97 8.18 1.98
N GLY A 57 -8.92 8.58 0.70
CA GLY A 57 -8.64 9.94 0.28
C GLY A 57 -7.17 10.33 0.49
N ASP A 58 -6.94 11.52 1.03
CA ASP A 58 -5.61 11.99 1.42
C ASP A 58 -5.09 11.16 2.58
N ILE A 59 -3.84 10.69 2.49
CA ILE A 59 -3.19 9.90 3.54
C ILE A 59 -1.87 10.55 3.92
N ALA A 60 -1.69 10.84 5.21
CA ALA A 60 -0.41 11.26 5.77
C ALA A 60 0.18 10.15 6.66
N ILE A 61 1.49 9.95 6.56
CA ILE A 61 2.25 9.09 7.47
C ILE A 61 2.88 9.98 8.54
N VAL A 62 2.49 9.75 9.78
CA VAL A 62 2.97 10.50 10.95
C VAL A 62 3.83 9.59 11.83
N ARG A 63 4.86 10.16 12.44
CA ARG A 63 5.70 9.45 13.41
C ARG A 63 5.04 9.52 14.79
N THR A 64 4.86 8.37 15.42
CA THR A 64 4.34 8.21 16.78
C THR A 64 5.41 7.58 17.68
N GLY A 65 6.25 8.44 18.28
CA GLY A 65 7.43 7.98 19.01
C GLY A 65 8.40 7.22 18.10
N ALA A 66 8.67 5.95 18.41
CA ALA A 66 9.49 5.05 17.59
C ALA A 66 8.72 4.36 16.44
N SER A 67 7.40 4.56 16.35
CA SER A 67 6.53 3.94 15.35
C SER A 67 6.03 4.93 14.30
N VAL A 68 5.33 4.41 13.28
CA VAL A 68 4.59 5.21 12.30
C VAL A 68 3.13 4.81 12.26
N ALA A 69 2.26 5.80 12.06
CA ALA A 69 0.82 5.65 11.88
C ALA A 69 0.38 6.36 10.59
N ALA A 70 -0.69 5.85 9.98
CA ALA A 70 -1.39 6.54 8.91
C ALA A 70 -2.57 7.31 9.50
N VAL A 71 -2.74 8.56 9.06
CA VAL A 71 -3.96 9.34 9.26
C VAL A 71 -4.52 9.69 7.90
N SER A 72 -5.84 9.61 7.75
CA SER A 72 -6.50 9.81 6.47
C SER A 72 -7.65 10.81 6.55
N ARG A 73 -7.91 11.47 5.42
CA ARG A 73 -9.03 12.38 5.23
C ARG A 73 -9.62 12.12 3.85
N ARG A 74 -10.89 11.74 3.84
CA ARG A 74 -11.69 11.64 2.62
C ARG A 74 -12.43 12.94 2.35
#